data_AF-A0A165P563-F1
#
_entry.id   AF-A0A165P563-F1
#
_cell.length_a   1.000
_cell.length_b   1.000
_cell.length_c   1.000
_cell.angle_alpha   90.00
_cell.angle_beta   90.00
_cell.angle_gamma   90.00
#
_symmetry.space_group_name_H-M   'P 1'
#
loop_
_entity.id
_entity.type
_entity.pdbx_description
1 polymer ?
#
loop_
_entity_poly.entity_id
_entity_poly.type
_entity_poly.pdbx_seq_one_letter_code
_entity_poly.pdbx_strand_id
1 'polypeptide(L)'
;MSSMEFVLMLYLLPLCLIAFLVCGVLQYLFPRIKLYLIILGCYVIVSLYLWYRSWIVDWTLLSFVAGSAMISIALVMLYMKVYRMAEKKANEMN
;
A
#
# COMPACT_ATOMS: atom_id res chain seq x y z
N MET A 1 9.95 -11.44 -26.03
CA MET A 1 9.13 -11.05 -24.86
C MET A 1 7.70 -11.01 -25.33
N SER A 2 6.87 -11.87 -24.77
CA SER A 2 5.57 -12.21 -25.35
C SER A 2 4.55 -11.10 -25.09
N SER A 3 3.63 -10.88 -26.04
CA SER A 3 2.60 -9.82 -25.99
C SER A 3 1.78 -9.79 -24.69
N MET A 4 1.69 -10.90 -23.95
CA MET A 4 0.99 -10.97 -22.66
C MET A 4 1.70 -10.21 -21.53
N GLU A 5 3.04 -10.22 -21.47
CA GLU A 5 3.79 -9.57 -20.38
C GLU A 5 3.69 -8.05 -20.44
N PHE A 6 3.68 -7.49 -21.66
CA PHE A 6 3.55 -6.06 -21.90
C PHE A 6 2.16 -5.54 -21.53
N VAL A 7 1.11 -6.30 -21.86
CA VAL A 7 -0.28 -6.00 -21.47
C VAL A 7 -0.42 -6.07 -19.94
N LEU A 8 0.20 -7.05 -19.28
CA LEU A 8 0.19 -7.18 -17.82
C LEU A 8 0.85 -5.97 -17.13
N MET A 9 1.99 -5.51 -17.65
CA MET A 9 2.66 -4.30 -17.14
C MET A 9 1.80 -3.04 -17.29
N LEU A 10 1.10 -2.90 -18.42
CA LEU A 10 0.17 -1.78 -18.68
C LEU A 10 -0.99 -1.73 -17.68
N TYR A 11 -1.48 -2.88 -17.21
CA TYR A 11 -2.52 -2.95 -16.17
C TYR A 11 -1.98 -2.80 -14.75
N LEU A 12 -0.74 -3.24 -14.50
CA LEU A 12 -0.14 -3.18 -13.16
C LEU A 12 -0.01 -1.74 -12.65
N LEU A 13 0.44 -0.83 -13.51
CA LEU A 13 0.70 0.56 -13.13
C LEU A 13 -0.55 1.32 -12.64
N PRO A 14 -1.69 1.33 -13.34
CA PRO A 14 -2.91 1.98 -12.85
C PRO A 14 -3.48 1.29 -11.60
N LEU A 15 -3.40 -0.04 -11.50
CA LEU A 15 -3.80 -0.78 -10.30
C LEU A 15 -2.98 -0.36 -9.07
N CYS A 16 -1.66 -0.29 -9.22
CA CYS A 16 -0.77 0.16 -8.15
C CYS A 16 -1.05 1.62 -7.74
N LEU A 17 -1.34 2.51 -8.71
CA LEU A 17 -1.68 3.91 -8.42
C LEU A 17 -3.00 4.04 -7.65
N ILE A 18 -4.04 3.29 -8.05
CA ILE A 18 -5.33 3.28 -7.36
C ILE A 18 -5.16 2.76 -5.93
N ALA A 19 -4.49 1.62 -5.75
CA ALA A 19 -4.24 1.05 -4.43
C ALA A 19 -3.42 2.01 -3.54
N PHE A 20 -2.41 2.68 -4.12
CA PHE A 20 -1.61 3.68 -3.45
C PHE A 20 -2.45 4.86 -2.96
N LEU A 21 -3.26 5.46 -3.85
CA LEU A 21 -4.13 6.59 -3.53
C LEU A 21 -5.19 6.22 -2.47
N VAL A 22 -5.92 5.13 -2.69
CA VAL A 22 -7.01 4.71 -1.79
C VAL A 22 -6.47 4.39 -0.39
N CYS A 23 -5.39 3.61 -0.30
CA CYS A 23 -4.80 3.26 1.01
C CYS A 23 -4.21 4.48 1.71
N GLY A 24 -3.59 5.39 0.96
CA GLY A 24 -3.05 6.64 1.50
C GLY A 24 -4.14 7.55 2.06
N VAL A 25 -5.22 7.76 1.30
CA VAL A 25 -6.38 8.56 1.73
C VAL A 25 -7.04 7.93 2.95
N LEU A 26 -7.25 6.60 2.95
CA LEU A 26 -7.83 5.91 4.10
C LEU A 26 -6.95 6.03 5.34
N GLN A 27 -5.63 5.91 5.21
CA GLN A 27 -4.70 6.09 6.33
C GLN A 27 -4.68 7.53 6.85
N TYR A 28 -4.84 8.50 5.96
CA TYR A 28 -4.92 9.92 6.33
C TYR A 28 -6.23 10.22 7.09
N LEU A 29 -7.37 9.72 6.62
CA LEU A 29 -8.67 9.90 7.26
C LEU A 29 -8.79 9.15 8.59
N PHE A 30 -8.20 7.96 8.68
CA PHE A 30 -8.28 7.09 9.85
C PHE A 30 -6.89 6.75 10.41
N PRO A 31 -6.14 7.74 10.93
CA PRO A 31 -4.75 7.55 11.35
C PRO A 31 -4.58 6.65 12.58
N ARG A 32 -5.67 6.36 13.30
CA ARG A 32 -5.66 5.42 14.44
C ARG A 32 -5.80 3.96 14.01
N ILE A 33 -6.31 3.69 12.81
CA ILE A 33 -6.46 2.33 12.31
C ILE A 33 -5.11 1.84 11.80
N LYS A 34 -4.70 0.65 12.25
CA LYS A 34 -3.48 -0.03 11.79
C LYS A 34 -3.71 -0.68 10.42
N LEU A 35 -4.02 0.11 9.38
CA LEU A 35 -4.32 -0.40 8.04
C LEU A 35 -3.20 -1.28 7.47
N TYR A 36 -1.95 -0.99 7.81
CA TYR A 36 -0.80 -1.82 7.43
C TYR A 36 -0.93 -3.27 7.95
N LEU A 37 -1.49 -3.50 9.15
CA LEU A 37 -1.74 -4.85 9.66
C LEU A 37 -2.87 -5.55 8.92
N ILE A 38 -3.91 -4.80 8.56
CA ILE A 38 -5.06 -5.33 7.81
C ILE A 38 -4.59 -5.79 6.42
N ILE A 39 -3.82 -4.94 5.72
CA ILE A 39 -3.24 -5.27 4.41
C ILE A 39 -2.30 -6.45 4.50
N LEU A 40 -1.42 -6.49 5.52
CA LEU A 40 -0.52 -7.62 5.73
C LEU A 40 -1.30 -8.93 5.98
N GLY A 41 -2.36 -8.89 6.79
CA GLY A 41 -3.23 -10.04 7.04
C GLY A 41 -3.91 -10.54 5.76
N CYS A 42 -4.53 -9.64 5.00
CA CYS A 42 -5.13 -9.96 3.71
C CYS A 42 -4.08 -10.53 2.73
N TYR A 43 -2.89 -9.94 2.67
CA TYR A 43 -1.81 -10.39 1.82
C TYR A 43 -1.41 -11.83 2.15
N VAL A 44 -1.21 -12.18 3.43
CA VAL A 44 -0.82 -13.54 3.83
C VAL A 44 -1.91 -14.56 3.44
N ILE A 45 -3.19 -14.26 3.71
CA ILE A 45 -4.31 -15.17 3.41
C ILE A 45 -4.42 -15.40 1.89
N VAL A 46 -4.39 -14.33 1.10
CA VAL A 46 -4.52 -14.43 -0.36
C VAL A 46 -3.27 -15.06 -0.97
N SER A 47 -2.08 -14.77 -0.44
CA SER A 47 -0.82 -15.37 -0.86
C SER A 47 -0.82 -16.90 -0.66
N LEU A 48 -1.28 -17.39 0.48
CA LEU A 48 -1.42 -18.83 0.74
C LEU A 48 -2.40 -19.49 -0.25
N TYR A 49 -3.51 -18.83 -0.56
CA TYR A 49 -4.48 -19.34 -1.54
C TYR A 49 -3.91 -19.42 -2.96
N LEU A 50 -3.20 -18.37 -3.40
CA LEU A 50 -2.59 -18.33 -4.74
C LEU A 50 -1.44 -19.32 -4.87
N TRP A 51 -0.67 -19.53 -3.78
CA TRP A 51 0.38 -20.54 -3.74
C TRP A 51 -0.21 -21.95 -3.90
N TYR A 52 -1.30 -22.27 -3.18
CA TYR A 52 -1.99 -23.55 -3.30
C TYR A 52 -2.46 -23.83 -4.74
N ARG A 53 -2.91 -22.79 -5.46
CA ARG A 53 -3.32 -22.88 -6.87
C ARG A 53 -2.17 -22.82 -7.88
N SER A 54 -0.93 -22.61 -7.44
CA SER A 54 0.26 -22.40 -8.29
C SER A 54 0.13 -21.23 -9.28
N TRP A 55 -0.62 -20.19 -8.91
CA TRP A 55 -0.84 -19.00 -9.74
C TRP A 55 0.24 -17.94 -9.47
N ILE A 56 1.44 -18.16 -10.04
CA ILE A 56 2.64 -17.35 -9.78
C ILE A 56 2.50 -15.90 -10.29
N VAL A 57 1.78 -15.71 -11.41
CA VAL A 57 1.58 -14.39 -12.03
C VAL A 57 0.70 -13.52 -11.15
N ASP A 58 -0.45 -14.04 -10.71
CA ASP A 58 -1.37 -13.34 -9.79
C ASP A 58 -0.73 -13.06 -8.43
N TRP A 59 0.10 -13.98 -7.93
CA TRP A 59 0.86 -13.77 -6.70
C TRP A 59 1.85 -12.61 -6.83
N THR A 60 2.52 -12.49 -7.99
CA THR A 60 3.44 -11.39 -8.28
C THR A 60 2.69 -10.06 -8.35
N LEU A 61 1.55 -10.03 -9.06
CA LEU A 61 0.68 -8.84 -9.14
C LEU A 61 0.22 -8.39 -7.73
N LEU A 62 -0.25 -9.32 -6.91
CA LEU A 62 -0.66 -9.06 -5.53
C LEU A 62 0.48 -8.46 -4.71
N SER A 63 1.69 -8.99 -4.85
CA SER A 63 2.89 -8.53 -4.13
C SER A 63 3.25 -7.09 -4.47
N PHE A 64 3.19 -6.72 -5.75
CA PHE A 64 3.43 -5.34 -6.19
C PHE A 64 2.37 -4.36 -5.66
N VAL A 65 1.09 -4.73 -5.75
CA VAL A 65 -0.03 -3.90 -5.27
C VAL A 65 -0.01 -3.74 -3.76
N ALA A 66 0.25 -4.82 -3.02
CA ALA A 66 0.39 -4.77 -1.56
C ALA A 66 1.62 -3.92 -1.16
N GLY A 67 2.73 -4.06 -1.88
CA GLY A 67 3.93 -3.26 -1.68
C GLY A 67 3.67 -1.76 -1.87
N SER A 68 3.01 -1.36 -2.96
CA SER A 68 2.68 0.05 -3.20
C SER A 68 1.74 0.62 -2.13
N ALA A 69 0.73 -0.14 -1.70
CA ALA A 69 -0.16 0.26 -0.62
C ALA A 69 0.58 0.47 0.71
N MET A 70 1.52 -0.43 1.05
CA MET A 70 2.35 -0.31 2.25
C MET A 70 3.25 0.93 2.22
N ILE A 71 3.84 1.24 1.05
CA ILE A 71 4.65 2.46 0.86
C ILE A 71 3.79 3.71 1.06
N SER A 72 2.57 3.74 0.49
CA SER A 72 1.63 4.85 0.67
C SER A 72 1.31 5.10 2.14
N ILE A 73 0.99 4.04 2.88
CA ILE A 73 0.68 4.11 4.31
C ILE A 73 1.89 4.61 5.10
N ALA A 74 3.09 4.11 4.80
CA ALA A 74 4.32 4.57 5.44
C ALA A 74 4.58 6.07 5.21
N LEU A 75 4.40 6.56 3.98
CA LEU A 75 4.55 7.98 3.63
C LEU A 75 3.56 8.86 4.40
N VAL A 76 2.28 8.45 4.48
CA VAL A 76 1.26 9.20 5.22
C VAL A 76 1.56 9.21 6.72
N MET A 77 1.96 8.08 7.30
CA MET A 77 2.35 8.03 8.72
C MET A 77 3.55 8.93 9.01
N LEU A 78 4.55 8.96 8.12
CA LEU A 78 5.71 9.83 8.23
C LEU A 78 5.30 11.31 8.15
N TYR A 79 4.46 11.67 7.16
CA TYR A 79 3.93 13.02 7.00
C TYR A 79 3.19 13.49 8.25
N MET A 80 2.27 12.68 8.78
CA MET A 80 1.51 13.00 9.99
C MET A 80 2.41 13.13 11.23
N LYS A 81 3.48 12.34 11.31
CA LYS A 81 4.46 12.44 12.40
C LYS A 81 5.24 13.75 12.32
N VAL A 82 5.72 14.12 11.13
CA VAL A 82 6.43 15.39 10.91
C VAL A 82 5.53 16.58 11.22
N TYR A 83 4.28 16.54 10.78
CA TYR A 83 3.30 17.59 11.04
C TYR A 83 3.10 17.82 12.55
N ARG A 84 2.89 16.75 13.33
CA ARG A 84 2.73 16.87 14.79
C ARG A 84 3.99 17.39 15.50
N MET A 85 5.18 17.03 15.00
CA MET A 85 6.44 17.55 15.56
C MET A 85 6.57 19.06 15.30
N ALA A 86 6.19 19.51 14.10
CA ALA A 86 6.20 20.93 13.75
C ALA A 86 5.17 21.72 14.57
N GLU A 87 3.96 21.19 14.74
CA GLU A 87 2.90 21.79 15.55
C GLU A 87 3.31 21.90 17.02
N LYS A 88 3.92 20.85 17.58
CA LYS A 88 4.42 20.87 18.96
C LYS A 88 5.49 21.95 19.16
N LYS A 89 6.43 22.06 18.22
CA LYS A 89 7.49 23.08 18.27
C LYS A 89 6.93 24.50 18.16
N ALA A 90 5.92 24.72 17.33
CA ALA A 90 5.25 26.02 17.22
C ALA A 90 4.53 26.39 18.53
N ASN A 91 3.88 25.42 19.19
CA ASN A 91 3.21 25.63 20.47
C ASN A 91 4.19 25.81 21.65
N GLU A 92 5.40 25.27 21.59
CA GLU A 92 6.46 25.51 22.59
C GLU A 92 7.13 26.89 22.44
N MET A 93 6.99 27.54 21.28
CA MET A 93 7.57 28.87 21.00
C MET A 93 6.61 30.04 21.27
N ASN A 94 5.32 29.76 21.50
CA ASN A 94 4.29 30.73 21.91
C ASN A 94 4.05 30.66 23.42
#